data_AF-A0AAV6PBE3-F1
#
_entry.id   AF-A0AAV6PBE3-F1
#
_cell.length_a   1.000
_cell.length_b   1.000
_cell.length_c   1.000
_cell.angle_alpha   90.00
_cell.angle_beta   90.00
_cell.angle_gamma   90.00
#
_symmetry.space_group_name_H-M   'P 1'
#
loop_
_entity.id
_entity.type
_entity.pdbx_description
1 polymer ?
#
loop_
_entity_poly.entity_id
_entity_poly.type
_entity_poly.pdbx_seq_one_letter_code
_entity_poly.pdbx_strand_id
1 'polypeptide(L)'
;MDSNKILDLQLVQSNEVGGSYHMEKEGLRRSLDHLQSNGLAVDYIVTDRHPQIQKFLRDLQITHFYDVWHFEKGLSKKLQKLAKNKDCQILNKWLHAIKNHVYYSATSSTSGREKVANWTSMINHMQDVHTHDNPIYPKCAHADRVSKDKNKWFQPDVMNKEVVGSLRQKYPEINDVHLAKNATIKGISYKIGMLIPYGSTGGLPGFADILQICIVERSLSFVVRVLFAWYREHFRAYELTISPNREVALVHLENLADAYPLCDYTVVVKRMVTLKRHIIV
;
A
#
# COMPACT_ATOMS: atom_id res chain seq x y z
N MET A 1 -4.59 25.49 -20.76
CA MET A 1 -3.37 25.92 -20.03
C MET A 1 -2.24 25.94 -21.06
N ASP A 2 -2.34 26.81 -22.07
CA ASP A 2 -1.68 26.58 -23.36
C ASP A 2 -0.59 27.60 -23.68
N SER A 3 0.19 27.98 -22.67
CA SER A 3 1.44 28.68 -22.93
C SER A 3 2.56 27.97 -22.19
N ASN A 4 3.34 27.18 -22.94
CA ASN A 4 4.60 26.57 -22.48
C ASN A 4 5.68 27.66 -22.31
N LYS A 5 5.41 28.64 -21.46
CA LYS A 5 6.26 29.81 -21.23
C LYS A 5 6.98 29.63 -19.91
N ILE A 6 8.28 29.87 -19.94
CA ILE A 6 9.10 29.97 -18.74
C ILE A 6 8.98 31.42 -18.27
N LEU A 7 8.41 31.62 -17.08
CA LEU A 7 8.24 32.95 -16.49
C LEU A 7 9.46 33.39 -15.67
N ASP A 8 10.18 32.43 -15.11
CA ASP A 8 11.33 32.68 -14.26
C ASP A 8 12.30 31.48 -14.26
N LEU A 9 13.59 31.76 -14.06
CA LEU A 9 14.64 30.76 -13.90
C LEU A 9 15.62 31.23 -12.83
N GLN A 10 15.71 30.48 -11.73
CA GLN A 10 16.59 30.80 -10.61
C GLN A 10 17.82 29.90 -10.61
N LEU A 11 19.00 30.52 -10.58
CA LEU A 11 20.25 29.84 -10.28
C LEU A 11 20.54 30.00 -8.78
N VAL A 12 20.53 28.88 -8.07
CA VAL A 12 20.88 28.82 -6.64
C VAL A 12 22.16 27.99 -6.51
N GLN A 13 23.08 28.39 -5.64
CA GLN A 13 24.33 27.66 -5.36
C GLN A 13 24.32 27.10 -3.94
N SER A 14 24.97 25.95 -3.70
CA SER A 14 24.90 25.31 -2.38
C SER A 14 25.62 26.09 -1.27
N ASN A 15 26.65 26.86 -1.63
CA ASN A 15 27.46 27.69 -0.73
C ASN A 15 26.68 28.90 -0.17
N GLU A 16 25.72 29.45 -0.90
CA GLU A 16 24.91 30.59 -0.43
C GLU A 16 23.79 30.18 0.54
N VAL A 17 23.34 28.92 0.51
CA VAL A 17 22.19 28.44 1.32
C VAL A 17 22.56 27.37 2.34
N GLY A 18 23.85 27.12 2.56
CA GLY A 18 24.31 26.16 3.56
C GLY A 18 24.05 24.69 3.18
N GLY A 19 23.95 24.37 1.89
CA GLY A 19 23.88 23.00 1.39
C GLY A 19 22.76 22.75 0.37
N SER A 20 22.91 21.66 -0.38
CA SER A 20 21.98 21.28 -1.47
C SER A 20 20.53 21.09 -1.02
N TYR A 21 20.34 20.68 0.23
CA TYR A 21 19.02 20.45 0.81
C TYR A 21 18.16 21.72 0.92
N HIS A 22 18.77 22.90 0.95
CA HIS A 22 18.07 24.19 1.07
C HIS A 22 17.85 24.88 -0.28
N MET A 23 18.54 24.43 -1.32
CA MET A 23 18.56 25.10 -2.62
C MET A 23 17.18 25.16 -3.28
N GLU A 24 16.43 24.07 -3.22
CA GLU A 24 15.10 23.99 -3.84
C GLU A 24 14.11 24.98 -3.19
N LYS A 25 14.14 25.08 -1.85
CA LYS A 25 13.29 26.01 -1.11
C LYS A 25 13.67 27.46 -1.41
N GLU A 26 14.97 27.76 -1.43
CA GLU A 26 15.43 29.11 -1.73
C GLU A 26 15.10 29.51 -3.17
N GLY A 27 15.29 28.62 -4.13
CA GLY A 27 14.92 28.85 -5.53
C GLY A 27 13.43 29.15 -5.66
N LEU A 28 12.58 28.34 -5.03
CA LEU A 28 11.13 28.58 -5.03
C LEU A 28 10.78 29.92 -4.37
N ARG A 29 11.43 30.29 -3.26
CA ARG A 29 11.22 31.58 -2.61
C ARG A 29 11.56 32.74 -3.54
N ARG A 30 12.73 32.72 -4.17
CA ARG A 30 13.17 33.76 -5.12
C ARG A 30 12.20 33.90 -6.29
N SER A 31 11.73 32.78 -6.83
CA SER A 31 10.73 32.78 -7.91
C SER A 31 9.40 33.39 -7.47
N LEU A 32 8.90 33.06 -6.28
CA LEU A 32 7.64 33.63 -5.78
C LEU A 32 7.77 35.14 -5.52
N ASP A 33 8.88 35.58 -4.93
CA ASP A 33 9.17 37.00 -4.71
C ASP A 33 9.24 37.75 -6.06
N HIS A 34 9.87 37.14 -7.08
CA HIS A 34 9.94 37.71 -8.43
C HIS A 34 8.56 37.84 -9.09
N LEU A 35 7.74 36.79 -9.05
CA LEU A 35 6.38 36.83 -9.60
C LEU A 35 5.52 37.90 -8.89
N GLN A 36 5.57 37.95 -7.57
CA GLN A 36 4.82 38.92 -6.78
C GLN A 36 5.24 40.37 -7.07
N SER A 37 6.54 40.64 -7.18
CA SER A 37 7.05 41.98 -7.48
C SER A 37 6.64 42.49 -8.88
N ASN A 38 6.34 41.58 -9.79
CA ASN A 38 5.81 41.87 -11.12
C ASN A 38 4.26 41.84 -11.17
N GLY A 39 3.58 41.79 -10.02
CA GLY A 39 2.12 41.82 -9.94
C GLY A 39 1.43 40.52 -10.38
N LEU A 40 2.13 39.40 -10.43
CA LEU A 40 1.57 38.10 -10.79
C LEU A 40 1.15 37.34 -9.53
N ALA A 41 -0.15 37.09 -9.39
CA ALA A 41 -0.70 36.26 -8.32
C ALA A 41 -0.61 34.77 -8.69
N VAL A 42 -0.07 33.96 -7.79
CA VAL A 42 0.03 32.50 -7.95
C VAL A 42 -1.21 31.83 -7.35
N ASP A 43 -2.00 31.17 -8.19
CA ASP A 43 -3.22 30.46 -7.77
C ASP A 43 -2.88 29.13 -7.06
N TYR A 44 -2.06 28.31 -7.70
CA TYR A 44 -1.56 27.06 -7.14
C TYR A 44 -0.17 26.71 -7.66
N ILE A 45 0.49 25.80 -6.93
CA ILE A 45 1.81 25.28 -7.28
C ILE A 45 1.77 23.75 -7.29
N VAL A 46 2.44 23.15 -8.27
CA VAL A 46 2.65 21.70 -8.37
C VAL A 46 4.11 21.39 -8.13
N THR A 47 4.44 20.59 -7.10
CA THR A 47 5.82 20.18 -6.83
C THR A 47 5.93 18.70 -6.50
N ASP A 48 7.17 18.25 -6.36
CA ASP A 48 7.50 16.98 -5.74
C ASP A 48 7.19 16.93 -4.23
N ARG A 49 7.26 15.72 -3.64
CA ARG A 49 7.05 15.52 -2.20
C ARG A 49 8.27 15.93 -1.38
N HIS A 50 8.44 17.23 -1.16
CA HIS A 50 9.49 17.78 -0.28
C HIS A 50 8.89 18.43 0.99
N PRO A 51 9.17 17.92 2.22
CA PRO A 51 8.55 18.41 3.45
C PRO A 51 8.75 19.90 3.73
N GLN A 52 9.94 20.45 3.39
CA GLN A 52 10.20 21.88 3.60
C GLN A 52 9.38 22.78 2.67
N ILE A 53 9.21 22.35 1.41
CA ILE A 53 8.40 23.08 0.42
C ILE A 53 6.94 23.04 0.85
N GLN A 54 6.47 21.87 1.28
CA GLN A 54 5.11 21.72 1.77
C GLN A 54 4.83 22.62 2.99
N LYS A 55 5.77 22.72 3.93
CA LYS A 55 5.64 23.66 5.05
C LYS A 55 5.63 25.11 4.57
N PHE A 56 6.59 25.48 3.73
CA PHE A 56 6.73 26.82 3.21
C PHE A 56 5.49 27.32 2.46
N LEU A 57 4.92 26.50 1.57
CA LEU A 57 3.71 26.86 0.82
C LEU A 57 2.46 26.94 1.70
N ARG A 58 2.36 26.09 2.74
CA ARG A 58 1.29 26.21 3.74
C ARG A 58 1.38 27.50 4.53
N ASP A 59 2.60 27.89 4.95
CA ASP A 59 2.83 29.12 5.70
C ASP A 59 2.46 30.36 4.86
N LEU A 60 2.66 30.30 3.53
CA LEU A 60 2.23 31.32 2.56
C LEU A 60 0.76 31.21 2.12
N GLN A 61 0.01 30.22 2.61
CA GLN A 61 -1.38 29.94 2.23
C GLN A 61 -1.59 29.73 0.71
N ILE A 62 -0.57 29.25 -0.01
CA ILE A 62 -0.67 28.94 -1.44
C ILE A 62 -1.20 27.51 -1.61
N THR A 63 -2.16 27.35 -2.53
CA THR A 63 -2.70 26.02 -2.86
C THR A 63 -1.59 25.14 -3.45
N HIS A 64 -1.32 24.00 -2.82
CA HIS A 64 -0.26 23.08 -3.22
C HIS A 64 -0.81 21.74 -3.72
N PHE A 65 -0.34 21.31 -4.89
CA PHE A 65 -0.60 20.00 -5.46
C PHE A 65 0.71 19.22 -5.67
N TYR A 66 0.59 17.90 -5.76
CA TYR A 66 1.72 17.04 -6.06
C TYR A 66 1.77 16.70 -7.54
N ASP A 67 2.99 16.57 -8.06
CA ASP A 67 3.20 16.05 -9.41
C ASP A 67 2.68 14.60 -9.51
N VAL A 68 1.71 14.42 -10.41
CA VAL A 68 1.09 13.13 -10.73
C VAL A 68 2.08 12.15 -11.32
N TRP A 69 3.08 12.62 -12.08
CA TRP A 69 4.09 11.76 -12.70
C TRP A 69 4.95 11.08 -11.64
N HIS A 70 5.43 11.82 -10.64
CA HIS A 70 6.20 11.24 -9.54
C HIS A 70 5.38 10.24 -8.72
N PHE A 71 4.08 10.52 -8.52
CA PHE A 71 3.16 9.57 -7.90
C PHE A 71 2.99 8.28 -8.72
N GLU A 72 2.68 8.37 -10.02
CA GLU A 72 2.57 7.21 -10.91
C GLU A 72 3.87 6.41 -10.96
N LYS A 73 5.01 7.07 -11.11
CA LYS A 73 6.32 6.42 -11.17
C LYS A 73 6.61 5.63 -9.89
N GLY A 74 6.33 6.21 -8.72
CA GLY A 74 6.47 5.55 -7.43
C GLY A 74 5.56 4.33 -7.29
N LEU A 75 4.30 4.47 -7.73
CA LEU A 75 3.32 3.39 -7.73
C LEU A 75 3.71 2.25 -8.69
N SER A 76 4.07 2.58 -9.93
CA SER A 76 4.49 1.64 -10.97
C SER A 76 5.63 0.75 -10.48
N LYS A 77 6.65 1.33 -9.85
CA LYS A 77 7.78 0.55 -9.30
C LYS A 77 7.33 -0.46 -8.25
N LYS A 78 6.40 -0.08 -7.36
CA LYS A 78 5.85 -0.97 -6.34
C LYS A 78 5.03 -2.10 -6.97
N LEU A 79 4.16 -1.78 -7.93
CA LEU A 79 3.33 -2.76 -8.63
C LEU A 79 4.17 -3.73 -9.47
N GLN A 80 5.19 -3.25 -10.18
CA GLN A 80 6.12 -4.11 -10.92
C GLN A 80 6.88 -5.06 -9.99
N LYS A 81 7.29 -4.60 -8.80
CA LYS A 81 7.92 -5.47 -7.80
C LYS A 81 6.98 -6.57 -7.34
N LEU A 82 5.70 -6.25 -7.11
CA LEU A 82 4.69 -7.23 -6.75
C LEU A 82 4.42 -8.22 -7.89
N ALA A 83 4.34 -7.74 -9.12
CA ALA A 83 4.04 -8.56 -10.30
C ALA A 83 5.17 -9.53 -10.71
N LYS A 84 6.37 -9.38 -10.13
CA LYS A 84 7.46 -10.37 -10.21
C LYS A 84 7.16 -11.64 -9.40
N ASN A 85 6.23 -11.59 -8.46
CA ASN A 85 5.76 -12.80 -7.80
C ASN A 85 4.93 -13.65 -8.78
N LYS A 86 5.15 -14.96 -8.83
CA LYS A 86 4.38 -15.87 -9.69
C LYS A 86 2.87 -15.76 -9.39
N ASP A 87 2.53 -15.57 -8.12
CA ASP A 87 1.15 -15.44 -7.62
C ASP A 87 0.50 -14.09 -7.95
N CYS A 88 1.26 -13.11 -8.45
CA CYS A 88 0.77 -11.76 -8.73
C CYS A 88 0.93 -11.37 -10.22
N GLN A 89 1.17 -12.34 -11.11
CA GLN A 89 1.40 -12.06 -12.53
C GLN A 89 0.21 -11.38 -13.22
N ILE A 90 -1.01 -11.55 -12.71
CA ILE A 90 -2.20 -10.85 -13.20
C ILE A 90 -2.06 -9.33 -13.15
N LEU A 91 -1.27 -8.80 -12.19
CA LEU A 91 -0.99 -7.36 -12.10
C LEU A 91 -0.26 -6.82 -13.34
N ASN A 92 0.54 -7.65 -14.03
CA ASN A 92 1.20 -7.21 -15.27
C ASN A 92 0.20 -6.85 -16.36
N LYS A 93 -0.93 -7.57 -16.44
CA LYS A 93 -2.00 -7.30 -17.42
C LYS A 93 -2.70 -5.96 -17.12
N TRP A 94 -2.82 -5.61 -15.85
CA TRP A 94 -3.53 -4.42 -15.40
C TRP A 94 -2.65 -3.19 -15.21
N LEU A 95 -1.32 -3.36 -15.17
CA LEU A 95 -0.38 -2.29 -14.86
C LEU A 95 -0.60 -1.05 -15.74
N HIS A 96 -0.79 -1.24 -17.04
CA HIS A 96 -1.03 -0.13 -17.96
C HIS A 96 -2.36 0.60 -17.67
N ALA A 97 -3.44 -0.15 -17.41
CA ALA A 97 -4.74 0.43 -17.07
C ALA A 97 -4.69 1.22 -15.74
N ILE A 98 -4.01 0.67 -14.74
CA ILE A 98 -3.82 1.32 -13.44
C ILE A 98 -3.07 2.65 -13.61
N LYS A 99 -2.00 2.68 -14.41
CA LYS A 99 -1.26 3.91 -14.71
C LYS A 99 -2.13 4.96 -15.39
N ASN A 100 -2.84 4.57 -16.44
CA ASN A 100 -3.71 5.49 -17.18
C ASN A 100 -4.79 6.07 -16.26
N HIS A 101 -5.30 5.27 -15.33
CA HIS A 101 -6.31 5.72 -14.38
C HIS A 101 -5.81 6.70 -13.32
N VAL A 102 -4.53 6.64 -12.96
CA VAL A 102 -3.91 7.68 -12.12
C VAL A 102 -4.04 9.04 -12.81
N TYR A 103 -3.64 9.11 -14.08
CA TYR A 103 -3.76 10.34 -14.87
C TYR A 103 -5.21 10.73 -15.10
N TYR A 104 -6.07 9.77 -15.45
CA TYR A 104 -7.50 10.01 -15.62
C TYR A 104 -8.13 10.58 -14.35
N SER A 105 -7.86 10.00 -13.19
CA SER A 105 -8.38 10.48 -11.90
C SER A 105 -7.93 11.92 -11.65
N ALA A 106 -6.66 12.24 -11.97
CA ALA A 106 -6.11 13.57 -11.80
C ALA A 106 -6.71 14.62 -12.74
N THR A 107 -7.04 14.25 -13.98
CA THR A 107 -7.53 15.19 -15.02
C THR A 107 -9.05 15.30 -15.08
N SER A 108 -9.79 14.24 -14.74
CA SER A 108 -11.26 14.20 -14.85
C SER A 108 -11.99 14.70 -13.60
N SER A 109 -11.31 14.78 -12.46
CA SER A 109 -11.94 15.12 -11.18
C SER A 109 -11.75 16.60 -10.83
N THR A 110 -12.81 17.21 -10.30
CA THR A 110 -12.87 18.64 -9.97
C THR A 110 -12.28 18.97 -8.59
N SER A 111 -12.25 18.01 -7.66
CA SER A 111 -11.76 18.23 -6.30
C SER A 111 -10.73 17.19 -5.86
N GLY A 112 -9.92 17.53 -4.85
CA GLY A 112 -8.98 16.57 -4.25
C GLY A 112 -9.67 15.32 -3.69
N ARG A 113 -10.87 15.48 -3.11
CA ARG A 113 -11.68 14.37 -2.56
C ARG A 113 -12.20 13.46 -3.68
N GLU A 114 -12.65 14.04 -4.77
CA GLU A 114 -13.10 13.31 -5.96
C GLU A 114 -11.94 12.56 -6.63
N LYS A 115 -10.75 13.20 -6.76
CA LYS A 115 -9.52 12.52 -7.25
C LYS A 115 -9.22 11.26 -6.46
N VAL A 116 -9.32 11.32 -5.13
CA VAL A 116 -9.12 10.16 -4.25
C VAL A 116 -10.23 9.12 -4.44
N ALA A 117 -11.50 9.54 -4.52
CA ALA A 117 -12.64 8.64 -4.68
C ALA A 117 -12.60 7.90 -6.04
N ASN A 118 -12.32 8.60 -7.13
CA ASN A 118 -12.14 8.03 -8.47
C ASN A 118 -10.92 7.09 -8.50
N TRP A 119 -9.80 7.51 -7.89
CA TRP A 119 -8.62 6.66 -7.81
C TRP A 119 -8.87 5.35 -7.05
N THR A 120 -9.52 5.41 -5.88
CA THR A 120 -9.78 4.21 -5.07
C THR A 120 -10.80 3.28 -5.71
N SER A 121 -11.68 3.80 -6.57
CA SER A 121 -12.65 2.98 -7.30
C SER A 121 -12.04 2.11 -8.39
N MET A 122 -10.77 2.34 -8.79
CA MET A 122 -10.03 1.48 -9.74
C MET A 122 -10.13 0.00 -9.37
N ILE A 123 -10.05 -0.34 -8.08
CA ILE A 123 -10.14 -1.74 -7.65
C ILE A 123 -11.51 -2.34 -8.01
N ASN A 124 -12.59 -1.58 -7.87
CA ASN A 124 -13.93 -2.01 -8.25
C ASN A 124 -14.06 -2.08 -9.77
N HIS A 125 -13.54 -1.09 -10.50
CA HIS A 125 -13.54 -1.06 -11.95
C HIS A 125 -12.80 -2.26 -12.56
N MET A 126 -11.67 -2.66 -11.97
CA MET A 126 -10.95 -3.87 -12.37
C MET A 126 -11.80 -5.14 -12.23
N GLN A 127 -12.74 -5.16 -11.28
CA GLN A 127 -13.67 -6.27 -11.01
C GLN A 127 -14.99 -6.17 -11.78
N ASP A 128 -15.09 -5.25 -12.75
CA ASP A 128 -16.33 -4.95 -13.48
C ASP A 128 -17.46 -4.39 -12.59
N VAL A 129 -17.09 -3.81 -11.43
CA VAL A 129 -18.02 -3.13 -10.52
C VAL A 129 -17.92 -1.63 -10.77
N HIS A 130 -18.92 -1.07 -11.46
CA HIS A 130 -18.92 0.35 -11.88
C HIS A 130 -19.76 1.26 -11.00
N THR A 131 -20.50 0.72 -10.03
CA THR A 131 -21.24 1.47 -9.00
C THR A 131 -20.54 1.36 -7.66
N HIS A 132 -20.52 2.44 -6.88
CA HIS A 132 -19.72 2.55 -5.66
C HIS A 132 -20.52 3.19 -4.53
N ASP A 133 -20.28 2.72 -3.30
CA ASP A 133 -20.90 3.28 -2.09
C ASP A 133 -20.34 4.67 -1.72
N ASN A 134 -19.45 5.23 -2.54
CA ASN A 134 -18.85 6.54 -2.31
C ASN A 134 -19.76 7.64 -2.89
N PRO A 135 -20.36 8.52 -2.07
CA PRO A 135 -21.30 9.53 -2.56
C PRO A 135 -20.63 10.61 -3.44
N ILE A 136 -19.30 10.76 -3.36
CA ILE A 136 -18.54 11.75 -4.15
C ILE A 136 -18.24 11.20 -5.55
N TYR A 137 -18.13 9.88 -5.70
CA TYR A 137 -17.92 9.22 -6.99
C TYR A 137 -18.75 7.91 -7.02
N PRO A 138 -20.08 8.02 -7.23
CA PRO A 138 -21.00 6.89 -7.06
C PRO A 138 -21.02 5.94 -8.27
N LYS A 139 -20.57 6.39 -9.45
CA LYS A 139 -20.51 5.57 -10.66
C LYS A 139 -19.32 5.95 -11.53
N CYS A 140 -18.74 4.99 -12.25
CA CYS A 140 -17.78 5.25 -13.33
C CYS A 140 -18.38 6.15 -14.43
N ALA A 141 -17.58 7.09 -14.94
CA ALA A 141 -18.04 8.11 -15.91
C ALA A 141 -18.11 7.62 -17.38
N HIS A 142 -18.04 6.31 -17.61
CA HIS A 142 -18.24 5.70 -18.93
C HIS A 142 -19.44 4.77 -18.90
N ALA A 143 -20.02 4.52 -20.07
CA ALA A 143 -21.04 3.49 -20.21
C ALA A 143 -20.45 2.11 -19.85
N ASP A 144 -21.29 1.26 -19.26
CA ASP A 144 -20.90 -0.09 -18.88
C ASP A 144 -20.58 -0.89 -20.15
N ARG A 145 -19.32 -1.33 -20.27
CA ARG A 145 -18.88 -2.10 -21.44
C ARG A 145 -19.23 -3.57 -21.21
N VAL A 146 -20.23 -4.07 -21.93
CA VAL A 146 -20.64 -5.47 -21.86
C VAL A 146 -19.59 -6.35 -22.53
N SER A 147 -18.66 -6.91 -21.75
CA SER A 147 -17.75 -7.96 -22.21
C SER A 147 -18.34 -9.33 -21.87
N LYS A 148 -18.48 -10.21 -22.87
CA LYS A 148 -18.90 -11.61 -22.66
C LYS A 148 -17.78 -12.48 -22.05
N ASP A 149 -16.55 -11.99 -22.02
CA ASP A 149 -15.38 -12.70 -21.52
C ASP A 149 -15.10 -12.33 -20.05
N LYS A 150 -15.42 -13.25 -19.14
CA LYS A 150 -15.19 -13.10 -17.69
C LYS A 150 -13.71 -13.14 -17.29
N ASN A 151 -12.83 -13.69 -18.14
CA ASN A 151 -11.39 -13.78 -17.87
C ASN A 151 -10.64 -12.47 -18.13
N LYS A 152 -11.32 -11.47 -18.72
CA LYS A 152 -10.77 -10.13 -18.91
C LYS A 152 -10.71 -9.30 -17.64
N TRP A 153 -11.59 -9.57 -16.68
CA TRP A 153 -11.73 -8.78 -15.46
C TRP A 153 -10.86 -9.34 -14.33
N PHE A 154 -10.40 -8.47 -13.45
CA PHE A 154 -9.67 -8.85 -12.25
C PHE A 154 -10.64 -9.57 -11.31
N GLN A 155 -10.46 -10.87 -11.18
CA GLN A 155 -11.28 -11.70 -10.32
C GLN A 155 -10.69 -11.70 -8.90
N PRO A 156 -11.36 -11.14 -7.88
CA PRO A 156 -10.96 -11.29 -6.47
C PRO A 156 -10.92 -12.77 -6.10
N ASP A 157 -11.84 -13.51 -6.71
CA ASP A 157 -11.97 -14.95 -6.73
C ASP A 157 -10.73 -15.68 -7.20
N VAL A 158 -9.78 -15.13 -7.94
CA VAL A 158 -8.58 -15.91 -8.31
C VAL A 158 -7.62 -15.99 -7.13
N MET A 159 -7.36 -14.87 -6.45
CA MET A 159 -6.65 -14.90 -5.16
C MET A 159 -7.44 -15.70 -4.11
N ASN A 160 -8.75 -15.52 -4.04
CA ASN A 160 -9.60 -16.21 -3.08
C ASN A 160 -9.82 -17.70 -3.41
N LYS A 161 -9.95 -18.12 -4.68
CA LYS A 161 -10.08 -19.53 -5.13
C LYS A 161 -8.76 -20.24 -5.17
N GLU A 162 -7.63 -19.57 -5.39
CA GLU A 162 -6.31 -20.20 -5.24
C GLU A 162 -6.00 -20.42 -3.76
N VAL A 163 -6.34 -19.48 -2.88
CA VAL A 163 -6.26 -19.68 -1.43
C VAL A 163 -7.24 -20.77 -0.98
N VAL A 164 -8.52 -20.66 -1.31
CA VAL A 164 -9.55 -21.67 -0.96
C VAL A 164 -9.27 -23.03 -1.63
N GLY A 165 -8.75 -23.04 -2.85
CA GLY A 165 -8.37 -24.25 -3.58
C GLY A 165 -7.15 -24.94 -2.97
N SER A 166 -6.13 -24.16 -2.59
CA SER A 166 -4.98 -24.65 -1.83
C SER A 166 -5.39 -25.16 -0.44
N LEU A 167 -6.36 -24.49 0.21
CA LEU A 167 -6.94 -24.93 1.47
C LEU A 167 -7.73 -26.23 1.32
N ARG A 168 -8.58 -26.38 0.30
CA ARG A 168 -9.33 -27.61 0.02
C ARG A 168 -8.44 -28.77 -0.41
N GLN A 169 -7.33 -28.50 -1.12
CA GLN A 169 -6.34 -29.51 -1.49
C GLN A 169 -5.57 -30.03 -0.26
N LYS A 170 -5.26 -29.13 0.68
CA LYS A 170 -4.50 -29.46 1.90
C LYS A 170 -5.39 -29.98 3.05
N TYR A 171 -6.66 -29.58 3.06
CA TYR A 171 -7.67 -29.87 4.09
C TYR A 171 -9.04 -30.13 3.41
N PRO A 172 -9.24 -31.33 2.83
CA PRO A 172 -10.43 -31.66 2.04
C PRO A 172 -11.73 -31.71 2.86
N GLU A 173 -11.65 -31.84 4.17
CA GLU A 173 -12.79 -31.83 5.10
C GLU A 173 -13.47 -30.45 5.29
N ILE A 174 -12.86 -29.35 4.86
CA ILE A 174 -13.39 -27.99 5.08
C ILE A 174 -14.48 -27.63 4.05
N ASN A 175 -15.73 -27.55 4.49
CA ASN A 175 -16.90 -27.31 3.62
C ASN A 175 -17.21 -25.82 3.35
N ASP A 176 -16.95 -24.94 4.32
CA ASP A 176 -17.31 -23.52 4.24
C ASP A 176 -16.18 -22.60 4.74
N VAL A 177 -15.80 -21.62 3.91
CA VAL A 177 -14.70 -20.68 4.16
C VAL A 177 -15.12 -19.28 3.76
N HIS A 178 -15.27 -18.40 4.75
CA HIS A 178 -15.54 -16.98 4.51
C HIS A 178 -14.25 -16.17 4.67
N LEU A 179 -14.02 -15.18 3.81
CA LEU A 179 -12.79 -14.39 3.81
C LEU A 179 -13.05 -12.98 4.33
N ALA A 180 -12.11 -12.44 5.12
CA ALA A 180 -12.21 -11.11 5.72
C ALA A 180 -10.90 -10.32 5.59
N LYS A 181 -10.99 -8.98 5.57
CA LYS A 181 -9.80 -8.09 5.59
C LYS A 181 -9.35 -7.75 7.02
N ASN A 182 -10.29 -7.81 7.95
CA ASN A 182 -10.09 -7.59 9.37
C ASN A 182 -11.06 -8.49 10.15
N ALA A 183 -10.67 -8.86 11.37
CA ALA A 183 -11.55 -9.57 12.28
C ALA A 183 -11.24 -9.12 13.70
N THR A 184 -12.27 -8.88 14.49
CA THR A 184 -12.12 -8.55 15.91
C THR A 184 -12.76 -9.65 16.74
N ILE A 185 -11.98 -10.27 17.63
CA ILE A 185 -12.44 -11.35 18.49
C ILE A 185 -11.84 -11.14 19.88
N LYS A 186 -12.68 -11.25 20.91
CA LYS A 186 -12.28 -11.06 22.32
C LYS A 186 -11.50 -9.74 22.57
N GLY A 187 -11.88 -8.68 21.86
CA GLY A 187 -11.24 -7.36 21.96
C GLY A 187 -9.92 -7.20 21.20
N ILE A 188 -9.41 -8.25 20.53
CA ILE A 188 -8.20 -8.21 19.71
C ILE A 188 -8.59 -8.08 18.24
N SER A 189 -8.04 -7.06 17.55
CA SER A 189 -8.28 -6.83 16.13
C SER A 189 -7.12 -7.34 15.29
N TYR A 190 -7.39 -8.29 14.41
CA TYR A 190 -6.46 -8.84 13.43
C TYR A 190 -6.68 -8.17 12.08
N LYS A 191 -5.59 -7.87 11.38
CA LYS A 191 -5.59 -7.29 10.04
C LYS A 191 -4.56 -8.01 9.19
N ILE A 192 -4.83 -8.09 7.89
CA ILE A 192 -3.84 -8.55 6.91
C ILE A 192 -2.55 -7.73 7.06
N GLY A 193 -1.41 -8.42 7.05
CA GLY A 193 -0.08 -7.87 7.24
C GLY A 193 0.40 -7.79 8.69
N MET A 194 -0.42 -8.17 9.67
CA MET A 194 0.05 -8.27 11.05
C MET A 194 0.97 -9.48 11.23
N LEU A 195 2.01 -9.29 12.06
CA LEU A 195 2.88 -10.35 12.53
C LEU A 195 2.21 -11.07 13.69
N ILE A 196 2.15 -12.39 13.63
CA ILE A 196 1.65 -13.22 14.72
C ILE A 196 2.68 -14.30 15.07
N PRO A 197 2.70 -14.76 16.32
CA PRO A 197 3.49 -15.93 16.68
C PRO A 197 2.82 -17.20 16.14
N TYR A 198 3.64 -18.08 15.57
CA TYR A 198 3.22 -19.24 14.83
C TYR A 198 4.10 -20.44 15.21
N GLY A 199 3.55 -21.31 16.06
CA GLY A 199 4.19 -22.57 16.47
C GLY A 199 5.56 -22.44 17.12
N SER A 200 6.27 -23.55 17.17
CA SER A 200 7.65 -23.66 17.65
C SER A 200 8.47 -24.58 16.76
N THR A 201 9.75 -24.24 16.60
CA THR A 201 10.74 -25.18 16.09
C THR A 201 11.91 -25.25 17.06
N GLY A 202 12.18 -26.43 17.62
CA GLY A 202 13.31 -26.66 18.51
C GLY A 202 13.30 -25.82 19.79
N GLY A 203 12.12 -25.52 20.33
CA GLY A 203 11.96 -24.71 21.55
C GLY A 203 12.08 -23.20 21.33
N LEU A 204 12.20 -22.74 20.08
CA LEU A 204 12.14 -21.32 19.73
C LEU A 204 10.76 -20.98 19.15
N PRO A 205 10.22 -19.79 19.43
CA PRO A 205 8.95 -19.35 18.88
C PRO A 205 9.08 -19.12 17.37
N GLY A 206 8.12 -19.62 16.60
CA GLY A 206 7.98 -19.28 15.19
C GLY A 206 7.12 -18.03 14.98
N PHE A 207 7.21 -17.45 13.79
CA PHE A 207 6.54 -16.20 13.45
C PHE A 207 5.95 -16.26 12.06
N ALA A 208 4.84 -15.57 11.85
CA ALA A 208 4.20 -15.54 10.54
C ALA A 208 3.46 -14.23 10.27
N ASP A 209 3.43 -13.81 9.00
CA ASP A 209 2.60 -12.67 8.56
C ASP A 209 1.22 -13.16 8.13
N ILE A 210 0.16 -12.50 8.61
CA ILE A 210 -1.21 -12.75 8.14
C ILE A 210 -1.31 -12.32 6.67
N LEU A 211 -1.53 -13.27 5.77
CA LEU A 211 -1.82 -12.99 4.36
C LEU A 211 -3.31 -12.85 4.11
N GLN A 212 -4.12 -13.66 4.78
CA GLN A 212 -5.57 -13.67 4.64
C GLN A 212 -6.21 -14.12 5.94
N ILE A 213 -7.35 -13.51 6.29
CA ILE A 213 -8.18 -13.93 7.41
C ILE A 213 -9.35 -14.74 6.85
N CYS A 214 -9.59 -15.91 7.43
CA CYS A 214 -10.62 -16.85 7.04
C CYS A 214 -11.51 -17.18 8.25
N ILE A 215 -12.79 -17.37 8.05
CA ILE A 215 -13.70 -17.98 9.02
C ILE A 215 -14.04 -19.36 8.45
N VAL A 216 -13.54 -20.39 9.11
CA VAL A 216 -13.74 -21.79 8.76
C VAL A 216 -14.67 -22.38 9.79
N GLU A 217 -15.86 -22.84 9.39
CA GLU A 217 -16.83 -23.49 10.30
C GLU A 217 -17.12 -22.67 11.58
N ARG A 218 -17.23 -21.34 11.44
CA ARG A 218 -17.42 -20.35 12.53
C ARG A 218 -16.21 -20.11 13.44
N SER A 219 -15.08 -20.72 13.14
CA SER A 219 -13.80 -20.48 13.82
C SER A 219 -12.91 -19.54 13.01
N LEU A 220 -12.26 -18.59 13.69
CA LEU A 220 -11.33 -17.66 13.05
C LEU A 220 -10.01 -18.38 12.75
N SER A 221 -9.58 -18.32 11.50
CA SER A 221 -8.33 -18.88 11.01
C SER A 221 -7.57 -17.88 10.16
N PHE A 222 -6.26 -18.09 10.04
CA PHE A 222 -5.35 -17.22 9.33
C PHE A 222 -4.57 -18.05 8.31
N VAL A 223 -4.56 -17.60 7.06
CA VAL A 223 -3.55 -18.05 6.11
C VAL A 223 -2.34 -17.16 6.31
N VAL A 224 -1.23 -17.77 6.69
CA VAL A 224 -0.04 -17.04 7.12
C VAL A 224 1.17 -17.43 6.30
N ARG A 225 2.09 -16.48 6.11
CA ARG A 225 3.42 -16.73 5.56
C ARG A 225 4.38 -17.01 6.69
N VAL A 226 4.93 -18.21 6.73
CA VAL A 226 5.90 -18.59 7.76
C VAL A 226 7.23 -17.86 7.54
N LEU A 227 7.77 -17.29 8.61
CA LEU A 227 9.03 -16.57 8.61
C LEU A 227 10.11 -17.39 9.30
N PHE A 228 11.34 -17.25 8.83
CA PHE A 228 12.51 -17.72 9.56
C PHE A 228 12.92 -16.66 10.56
N ALA A 229 13.19 -17.10 11.78
CA ALA A 229 13.56 -16.24 12.89
C ALA A 229 14.92 -16.66 13.44
N TRP A 230 15.80 -15.68 13.55
CA TRP A 230 17.15 -15.85 14.08
C TRP A 230 17.28 -15.00 15.31
N TYR A 231 17.47 -15.63 16.47
CA TYR A 231 17.65 -14.87 17.70
C TYR A 231 18.99 -14.12 17.66
N ARG A 232 18.94 -12.81 17.90
CA ARG A 232 20.10 -11.91 17.93
C ARG A 232 20.30 -11.45 19.36
N GLU A 233 21.21 -12.11 20.07
CA GLU A 233 21.52 -11.85 21.49
C GLU A 233 21.75 -10.36 21.78
N HIS A 234 22.57 -9.69 20.96
CA HIS A 234 22.90 -8.26 21.11
C HIS A 234 21.66 -7.34 21.17
N PHE A 235 20.59 -7.72 20.47
CA PHE A 235 19.33 -6.95 20.43
C PHE A 235 18.25 -7.56 21.32
N ARG A 236 18.49 -8.74 21.90
CA ARG A 236 17.48 -9.56 22.59
C ARG A 236 16.18 -9.67 21.77
N ALA A 237 16.33 -9.87 20.47
CA ALA A 237 15.26 -9.81 19.49
C ALA A 237 15.48 -10.84 18.38
N TYR A 238 14.43 -11.18 17.66
CA TYR A 238 14.48 -12.10 16.53
C TYR A 238 14.59 -11.32 15.22
N GLU A 239 15.59 -11.63 14.41
CA GLU A 239 15.67 -11.18 13.02
C GLU A 239 14.78 -12.07 12.16
N LEU A 240 13.86 -11.46 11.41
CA LEU A 240 12.86 -12.13 10.59
C LEU A 240 13.23 -12.07 9.12
N THR A 241 13.22 -13.22 8.46
CA THR A 241 13.37 -13.34 7.01
C THR A 241 12.26 -14.20 6.42
N ILE A 242 11.92 -13.96 5.15
CA ILE A 242 10.97 -14.80 4.44
C ILE A 242 11.62 -16.17 4.22
N SER A 243 10.91 -17.25 4.57
CA SER A 243 11.34 -18.62 4.27
C SER A 243 11.72 -18.74 2.78
N PRO A 244 12.86 -19.36 2.43
CA PRO A 244 13.27 -19.57 1.04
C PRO A 244 12.18 -20.27 0.21
N ASN A 245 11.44 -21.17 0.85
CA ASN A 245 10.36 -21.97 0.24
C ASN A 245 9.02 -21.21 0.22
N ARG A 246 8.97 -20.01 0.82
CA ARG A 246 7.77 -19.16 0.96
C ARG A 246 6.58 -19.93 1.52
N GLU A 247 6.87 -20.74 2.54
CA GLU A 247 5.89 -21.62 3.15
C GLU A 247 4.65 -20.85 3.65
N VAL A 248 3.48 -21.44 3.38
CA VAL A 248 2.18 -20.93 3.79
C VAL A 248 1.47 -21.98 4.63
N ALA A 249 0.88 -21.54 5.73
CA ALA A 249 0.14 -22.38 6.66
C ALA A 249 -1.26 -21.81 6.92
N LEU A 250 -2.22 -22.70 7.19
CA LEU A 250 -3.51 -22.33 7.78
C LEU A 250 -3.39 -22.52 9.29
N VAL A 251 -3.75 -21.49 10.05
CA VAL A 251 -3.61 -21.48 11.51
C VAL A 251 -4.92 -21.07 12.12
N HIS A 252 -5.52 -21.94 12.92
CA HIS A 252 -6.69 -21.57 13.71
C HIS A 252 -6.25 -20.64 14.85
N LEU A 253 -7.07 -19.64 15.19
CA LEU A 253 -6.79 -18.70 16.27
C LEU A 253 -6.43 -19.41 17.58
N GLU A 254 -7.12 -20.50 17.89
CA GLU A 254 -6.90 -21.32 19.08
C GLU A 254 -5.53 -22.01 19.13
N ASN A 255 -4.88 -22.17 17.97
CA ASN A 255 -3.58 -22.81 17.83
C ASN A 255 -2.42 -21.79 17.75
N LEU A 256 -2.69 -20.49 17.93
CA LEU A 256 -1.63 -19.51 18.06
C LEU A 256 -0.92 -19.68 19.39
N ALA A 257 0.43 -19.61 19.36
CA ALA A 257 1.25 -19.67 20.57
C ALA A 257 1.02 -18.46 21.50
N ASP A 258 0.57 -17.33 20.94
CA ASP A 258 0.02 -16.19 21.67
C ASP A 258 -1.05 -15.54 20.78
N ALA A 259 -2.21 -15.22 21.37
CA ALA A 259 -3.31 -14.60 20.66
C ALA A 259 -2.98 -13.18 20.19
N TYR A 260 -2.04 -12.49 20.82
CA TYR A 260 -1.78 -11.09 20.48
C TYR A 260 -0.81 -10.94 19.30
N PRO A 261 -1.16 -10.10 18.31
CA PRO A 261 -0.23 -9.69 17.28
C PRO A 261 1.02 -9.02 17.84
N LEU A 262 2.14 -9.22 17.15
CA LEU A 262 3.44 -8.65 17.48
C LEU A 262 3.69 -7.39 16.66
N CYS A 263 4.52 -6.50 17.20
CA CYS A 263 5.02 -5.34 16.48
C CYS A 263 6.48 -5.56 16.10
N ASP A 264 6.73 -5.68 14.81
CA ASP A 264 8.08 -5.66 14.27
C ASP A 264 8.58 -4.23 14.01
N TYR A 265 9.89 -4.10 13.89
CA TYR A 265 10.58 -2.86 13.61
C TYR A 265 11.82 -3.12 12.75
N THR A 266 12.38 -2.07 12.15
CA THR A 266 13.54 -2.20 11.26
C THR A 266 14.79 -1.65 11.93
N VAL A 267 15.86 -2.44 11.96
CA VAL A 267 17.20 -1.99 12.32
C VAL A 267 18.06 -2.03 11.07
N VAL A 268 18.43 -0.86 10.55
CA VAL A 268 19.12 -0.68 9.25
C VAL A 268 18.28 -1.24 8.10
N VAL A 269 18.45 -2.52 7.74
CA VAL A 269 17.70 -3.23 6.69
C VAL A 269 17.07 -4.54 7.20
N LYS A 270 17.25 -4.85 8.48
CA LYS A 270 16.79 -6.10 9.10
C LYS A 270 15.45 -5.88 9.78
N ARG A 271 14.48 -6.75 9.47
CA ARG A 271 13.20 -6.81 10.17
C ARG A 271 13.41 -7.54 11.48
N MET A 272 13.07 -6.90 12.59
CA MET A 272 13.30 -7.39 13.94
C MET A 272 11.98 -7.46 14.72
N VAL A 273 11.86 -8.40 15.64
CA VAL A 273 10.76 -8.44 16.60
C VAL A 273 11.29 -8.73 18.01
N THR A 274 10.81 -7.95 18.98
CA THR A 274 11.09 -8.18 20.41
C THR A 274 9.83 -8.71 21.06
N LEU A 275 9.97 -9.83 21.77
CA LEU A 275 8.87 -10.38 22.56
C LEU A 275 8.72 -9.57 23.84
N LYS A 276 7.54 -8.96 24.03
CA LYS A 276 7.23 -8.18 25.24
C LYS A 276 6.77 -9.05 26.42
N ARG A 277 6.54 -10.33 26.18
CA ARG A 277 6.21 -11.35 27.17
C ARG A 277 6.66 -12.72 26.69
N HIS A 278 6.71 -13.67 27.61
CA HIS A 278 6.99 -15.05 27.29
C HIS A 278 5.85 -15.60 26.42
N ILE A 279 6.21 -16.15 25.26
CA ILE A 279 5.30 -16.95 24.44
C ILE A 279 5.48 -18.37 24.92
N ILE A 280 4.40 -19.04 25.32
CA ILE A 280 4.46 -20.45 25.70
C ILE A 280 4.69 -21.24 24.42
N VAL A 281 5.83 -21.93 24.39
CA VAL A 281 6.35 -22.65 23.22
C VAL A 281 5.97 -24.13 23.33
#